data_AF-A0A376W1X0-F1
#
_entry.id   AF-A0A376W1X0-F1
#
_cell.length_a   1.000
_cell.length_b   1.000
_cell.length_c   1.000
_cell.angle_alpha   90.00
_cell.angle_beta   90.00
_cell.angle_gamma   90.00
#
_symmetry.space_group_name_H-M   'P 1'
#
loop_
_entity.id
_entity.type
_entity.pdbx_description
1 polymer ?
#
loop_
_entity_poly.entity_id
_entity_poly.type
_entity_poly.pdbx_seq_one_letter_code
_entity_poly.pdbx_strand_id
1 'polypeptide(L)' 'MTEAAADNKYVRNVQLGAQSYHSPGGNEMSWSYGAPSGCMLSGINVQETGRNSADNIGGVYYRPVQIYIGNAWRTVSSV' A
#
# COMPACT_ATOMS: atom_id res chain seq x y z
N MET A 1 30.00 -2.45 -20.37
CA MET A 1 28.80 -1.64 -20.03
C MET A 1 29.25 -0.65 -18.96
N THR A 2 28.89 0.63 -19.08
CA THR A 2 29.21 1.62 -18.02
C THR A 2 28.22 1.49 -16.85
N GLU A 3 28.59 1.96 -15.67
CA GLU A 3 27.71 1.99 -14.50
C GLU A 3 26.41 2.75 -14.80
N ALA A 4 26.51 3.94 -15.42
CA ALA A 4 25.35 4.72 -15.85
C ALA A 4 24.43 3.94 -16.83
N ALA A 5 24.99 3.09 -17.69
CA ALA A 5 24.19 2.24 -18.58
C ALA A 5 23.51 1.08 -17.82
N ALA A 6 24.12 0.58 -16.74
CA ALA A 6 23.53 -0.44 -15.87
C ALA A 6 22.43 0.14 -14.98
N ASP A 7 22.65 1.33 -14.41
CA ASP A 7 21.72 2.06 -13.55
C ASP A 7 20.37 2.33 -14.23
N ASN A 8 20.38 2.56 -15.54
CA ASN A 8 19.17 2.78 -16.33
C ASN A 8 18.42 1.49 -16.71
N LYS A 9 19.05 0.31 -16.53
CA LYS A 9 18.48 -0.98 -16.94
C LYS A 9 18.00 -1.84 -15.78
N TYR A 10 18.65 -1.73 -14.63
CA TYR A 10 18.42 -2.65 -13.51
C TYR A 10 17.80 -1.96 -12.31
N VAL A 11 16.92 -2.69 -11.61
CA VAL A 11 16.43 -2.29 -10.30
C VAL A 11 17.56 -2.43 -9.30
N ARG A 12 17.83 -1.35 -8.56
CA ARG A 12 18.92 -1.29 -7.58
C ARG A 12 18.44 -1.35 -6.15
N ASN A 13 17.17 -1.03 -5.91
CA ASN A 13 16.55 -1.12 -4.59
C ASN A 13 15.03 -1.30 -4.70
N VAL A 14 14.42 -1.85 -3.66
CA VAL A 14 12.97 -2.03 -3.50
C VAL A 14 12.58 -1.59 -2.09
N GLN A 15 11.51 -0.80 -1.98
CA GLN A 15 11.00 -0.37 -0.67
C GLN A 15 9.49 -0.18 -0.68
N LEU A 16 8.93 0.01 0.52
CA LEU A 16 7.58 0.53 0.68
C LEU A 16 7.62 2.05 0.83
N GLY A 17 6.85 2.76 0.00
CA GLY A 17 6.70 4.20 0.11
C GLY A 17 5.87 4.63 1.33
N ALA A 18 5.38 5.86 1.32
CA ALA A 18 4.56 6.40 2.41
C ALA A 18 3.28 5.59 2.64
N GLN A 19 2.85 5.50 3.91
CA GLN A 19 1.62 4.82 4.29
C GLN A 19 0.41 5.75 4.12
N SER A 20 -0.63 5.19 3.50
CA SER A 20 -1.95 5.79 3.37
C SER A 20 -2.98 4.97 4.14
N TYR A 21 -4.12 5.58 4.44
CA TYR A 21 -5.22 4.95 5.17
C TYR A 21 -6.53 5.16 4.41
N HIS A 22 -7.33 4.10 4.28
CA HIS A 22 -8.69 4.15 3.76
C HIS A 22 -9.65 3.67 4.83
N SER A 23 -10.75 4.39 5.04
CA SER A 23 -11.80 4.06 5.99
C SER A 23 -13.18 4.32 5.37
N PRO A 24 -14.18 3.47 5.63
CA PRO A 24 -15.57 3.71 5.22
C PRO A 24 -16.19 4.92 5.93
N GLY A 25 -15.61 5.43 7.03
CA GLY A 25 -16.13 6.58 7.78
C GLY A 25 -17.17 6.25 8.86
N GLY A 26 -17.54 4.98 9.02
CA GLY A 26 -18.47 4.52 10.06
C GLY A 26 -18.61 2.99 10.10
N ASN A 27 -19.07 2.46 11.22
CA ASN A 27 -19.15 1.02 11.50
C ASN A 27 -20.47 0.37 11.05
N GLU A 28 -21.48 1.14 10.67
CA GLU A 28 -22.75 0.61 10.14
C GLU A 28 -22.80 0.52 8.61
N MET A 29 -21.66 0.69 7.93
CA MET A 29 -21.57 0.68 6.48
C MET A 29 -20.85 -0.56 5.95
N SER A 30 -21.46 -1.22 4.96
CA SER A 30 -20.76 -2.22 4.17
C SER A 30 -19.79 -1.53 3.21
N TRP A 31 -18.57 -2.05 3.14
CA TRP A 31 -17.55 -1.54 2.25
C TRP A 31 -16.66 -2.66 1.75
N SER A 32 -15.98 -2.39 0.65
CA SER A 32 -15.00 -3.29 0.07
C SER A 32 -13.79 -2.47 -0.31
N TYR A 33 -12.61 -3.08 -0.20
CA TYR A 33 -11.37 -2.41 -0.50
C TYR A 33 -10.46 -3.30 -1.33
N GLY A 34 -10.00 -2.75 -2.45
CA GLY A 34 -8.85 -3.24 -3.19
C GLY A 34 -7.73 -2.22 -3.10
N ALA A 35 -6.50 -2.67 -2.88
CA ALA A 35 -5.35 -1.78 -2.89
C ALA A 35 -5.21 -1.12 -4.28
N PRO A 36 -4.94 0.19 -4.35
CA PRO A 36 -4.64 0.84 -5.63
C PRO A 36 -3.50 0.16 -6.37
N SER A 37 -3.43 0.33 -7.69
CA SER A 37 -2.33 -0.24 -8.50
C SER A 37 -0.96 0.12 -7.92
N GLY A 38 -0.11 -0.90 -7.77
CA GLY A 38 1.22 -0.74 -7.19
C GLY A 38 1.26 -0.65 -5.67
N CYS A 39 0.11 -0.74 -4.98
CA CYS A 39 0.05 -0.74 -3.52
C CYS A 39 -0.21 -2.12 -2.94
N MET A 40 0.27 -2.34 -1.72
CA MET A 40 -0.04 -3.51 -0.91
C MET A 40 -0.69 -3.10 0.41
N LEU A 41 -1.50 -3.99 0.97
CA LEU A 41 -2.00 -3.87 2.34
C LEU A 41 -0.80 -3.91 3.31
N SER A 42 -0.73 -2.94 4.23
CA SER A 42 0.33 -2.84 5.24
C SER A 42 -0.19 -2.87 6.67
N GLY A 43 -1.51 -2.88 6.86
CA GLY A 43 -2.13 -2.99 8.18
C GLY A 43 -3.64 -2.88 8.11
N ILE A 44 -4.29 -3.24 9.21
CA ILE A 44 -5.75 -3.21 9.37
C ILE A 44 -6.05 -2.49 10.69
N ASN A 45 -6.95 -1.51 10.66
CA ASN A 45 -7.53 -0.93 11.86
C ASN A 45 -8.75 -1.76 12.26
N VAL A 46 -8.62 -2.58 13.30
CA VAL A 46 -9.73 -3.33 13.88
C VAL A 46 -10.35 -2.46 14.99
N GLN A 47 -11.64 -2.20 14.87
CA GLN A 47 -12.39 -1.37 15.79
C GLN A 47 -13.33 -2.23 16.63
N GLU A 48 -13.18 -2.15 17.95
CA GLU A 48 -14.15 -2.62 18.93
C GLU A 48 -15.42 -1.77 18.78
N THR A 49 -16.58 -2.42 18.62
CA THR A 49 -17.86 -1.73 18.34
C THR A 49 -18.82 -1.73 19.51
N GLY A 50 -18.47 -2.38 20.62
CA GLY A 50 -19.23 -2.34 21.86
C GLY A 50 -19.59 -3.71 22.41
N ARG A 51 -20.42 -3.72 23.45
CA ARG A 51 -20.70 -4.95 24.19
C ARG A 51 -21.58 -5.90 23.37
N ASN A 52 -21.14 -7.15 23.28
CA ASN A 52 -21.83 -8.25 22.57
C ASN A 52 -21.97 -8.00 21.05
N SER A 53 -21.08 -7.22 20.45
CA SER A 53 -20.97 -7.08 19.01
C SER A 53 -19.67 -7.70 18.50
N ALA A 54 -19.58 -7.92 17.19
CA ALA A 54 -18.35 -8.34 16.54
C ALA A 54 -17.44 -7.13 16.30
N ASP A 55 -16.13 -7.36 16.31
CA ASP A 55 -15.16 -6.37 15.82
C ASP A 55 -15.44 -6.03 14.35
N ASN A 56 -15.23 -4.76 14.00
CA ASN A 56 -15.32 -4.30 12.62
C ASN A 56 -13.94 -3.94 12.08
N ILE A 57 -13.76 -3.99 10.76
CA ILE A 57 -12.65 -3.34 10.11
C ILE A 57 -13.01 -1.85 9.96
N GLY A 58 -12.38 -1.02 10.77
CA GLY A 58 -12.54 0.44 10.73
C GLY A 58 -11.81 1.12 9.58
N GLY A 59 -10.86 0.41 8.97
CA GLY A 59 -10.14 0.84 7.79
C GLY A 59 -8.87 0.02 7.58
N VAL A 60 -8.16 0.33 6.50
CA VAL A 60 -6.96 -0.39 6.07
C VAL A 60 -5.83 0.58 5.76
N TYR A 61 -4.63 0.19 6.14
CA TYR A 61 -3.41 0.88 5.77
C TYR A 61 -2.81 0.22 4.54
N TYR A 62 -2.31 1.03 3.61
CA TYR A 62 -1.67 0.54 2.40
C TYR A 62 -0.47 1.39 2.02
N ARG A 63 0.47 0.78 1.29
CA ARG A 63 1.73 1.42 0.89
C ARG A 63 2.05 1.08 -0.56
N PRO A 64 2.54 2.03 -1.37
CA PRO A 64 3.05 1.73 -2.70
C PRO A 64 4.35 0.93 -2.60
N VAL A 65 4.48 -0.13 -3.39
CA VAL A 65 5.74 -0.82 -3.61
C VAL A 65 6.53 -0.01 -4.64
N GLN A 66 7.74 0.41 -4.26
CA GLN A 66 8.58 1.28 -5.07
C GLN A 66 9.89 0.59 -5.41
N ILE A 67 10.35 0.83 -6.63
CA ILE A 67 11.65 0.38 -7.13
C ILE A 67 12.54 1.58 -7.46
N TYR A 68 13.84 1.44 -7.22
CA TYR A 68 14.83 2.44 -7.61
C TYR A 68 15.55 2.00 -8.89
N ILE A 69 15.31 2.73 -9.98
CA ILE A 69 15.85 2.44 -11.32
C ILE A 69 16.00 3.73 -12.12
N GLY A 70 17.07 3.87 -12.89
CA GLY A 70 17.36 5.08 -13.67
C GLY A 70 17.42 6.34 -12.80
N ASN A 71 18.07 6.21 -11.64
CA ASN A 71 18.25 7.27 -10.64
C ASN A 71 16.96 7.93 -10.11
N ALA A 72 15.85 7.20 -10.13
CA ALA A 72 14.57 7.66 -9.58
C ALA A 72 13.80 6.52 -8.90
N TRP A 73 12.98 6.90 -7.91
CA TRP A 73 11.97 6.02 -7.35
C TRP A 73 10.73 5.99 -8.24
N ARG A 74 10.21 4.78 -8.51
CA ARG A 74 8.98 4.57 -9.27
C ARG A 74 8.07 3.59 -8.54
N THR A 75 6.77 3.87 -8.51
CA THR A 75 5.77 2.90 -8.03
C THR A 75 5.56 1.84 -9.11
N VAL A 76 5.50 0.56 -8.70
CA VAL A 76 5.22 -0.55 -9.63
C VAL A 76 3.76 -0.54 -10.10
N SER A 77 3.44 -1.21 -11.19
CA SER A 77 2.05 -1.44 -11.63
C SER A 77 1.51 -2.77 -11.12
N SER A 78 0.19 -2.87 -10.90
CA SER A 78 -0.54 -4.14 -10.78
C SER A 78 -1.14 -4.54 -12.13
N VAL A 79 -1.21 -5.86 -12.41
CA VAL A 79 -1.94 -6.46 -13.55
C VAL A 79 -3.21 -7.16 -13.10
#